data_AF-A0A2M8CA73-F1
#
_entry.id   AF-A0A2M8CA73-F1
#
_cell.length_a   1.000
_cell.length_b   1.000
_cell.length_c   1.000
_cell.angle_alpha   90.00
_cell.angle_beta   90.00
_cell.angle_gamma   90.00
#
_symmetry.space_group_name_H-M   'P 1'
#
loop_
_entity.id
_entity.type
_entity.pdbx_description
1 polymer ?
#
loop_
_entity_poly.entity_id
_entity_poly.type
_entity_poly.pdbx_seq_one_letter_code
_entity_poly.pdbx_strand_id
1 'polypeptide(L)'
;MKRIHLKFLGMIIFILFYSENIHSQNPVCGNTESNHSKQTDVVDCSKTSDTWTNIYKTKEHYTPGPDMPIKTLHVNLNIWQRSDGTGNLSNIPEHIARLEQIMEWVNMKYENVNPNANPPLSYSVESYTDSKIRIVLDNIYFYRDPSSNNSYYYGNYYGHNVLLDNYIKNNFPERTKALNIHLTGGEYGGAAGYSDFGSIESFYRHNPDMATNSVHDWWFSEHWAHEIGHSFDLWHTYDLAPSWKQNCFLSYYDFLTDLYDITIPCSGGCDICLITDDNNNLMGGAGEGHITGLQMGIIHRSTMLRNLHNVNYNLRDHVTGYTNIPYEITQDETWDFSIKFYQDIIVKAGNTLTIQCEVQMIPDAKIIIEPSAKLIIDGGLITNEYYYNLPWQRGMGK
;
A
#
# COMPACT_ATOMS: atom_id res chain seq x y z
N MET A 1 -86.72 13.42 10.50
CA MET A 1 -85.62 13.68 9.56
C MET A 1 -84.54 12.64 9.74
N LYS A 2 -83.88 12.26 8.65
CA LYS A 2 -83.29 10.94 8.34
C LYS A 2 -82.13 10.48 9.25
N ARG A 3 -82.22 9.19 9.65
CA ARG A 3 -81.11 8.28 9.96
C ARG A 3 -80.42 7.84 8.67
N ILE A 4 -79.12 7.58 8.71
CA ILE A 4 -78.47 6.60 7.83
C ILE A 4 -77.59 5.68 8.69
N HIS A 5 -77.97 4.40 8.70
CA HIS A 5 -77.18 3.26 9.10
C HIS A 5 -76.33 2.82 7.89
N LEU A 6 -75.12 2.30 8.12
CA LEU A 6 -74.65 1.17 7.30
C LEU A 6 -73.79 0.22 8.14
N LYS A 7 -74.21 -1.06 8.09
CA LYS A 7 -73.64 -2.24 8.72
C LYS A 7 -72.69 -2.94 7.73
N PHE A 8 -71.65 -3.57 8.22
CA PHE A 8 -71.08 -4.85 7.75
C PHE A 8 -70.32 -5.44 8.96
N LEU A 9 -70.83 -6.46 9.67
CA LEU A 9 -70.85 -7.90 9.32
C LEU A 9 -69.45 -8.33 8.84
N GLY A 10 -68.60 -9.00 9.61
CA GLY A 10 -68.87 -10.15 10.47
C GLY A 10 -68.34 -11.39 9.76
N MET A 11 -67.08 -11.74 9.99
CA MET A 11 -66.60 -13.11 9.77
C MET A 11 -65.43 -13.40 10.72
N ILE A 12 -65.78 -14.07 11.81
CA ILE A 12 -64.87 -14.81 12.68
C ILE A 12 -64.48 -16.07 11.91
N ILE A 13 -63.20 -16.25 11.60
CA ILE A 13 -62.64 -17.56 11.32
C ILE A 13 -61.68 -17.88 12.46
N PHE A 14 -62.14 -18.80 13.31
CA PHE A 14 -61.32 -19.55 14.25
C PHE A 14 -60.47 -20.52 13.42
N ILE A 15 -59.16 -20.30 13.37
CA ILE A 15 -58.22 -21.36 12.99
C ILE A 15 -57.37 -21.66 14.21
N LEU A 16 -57.71 -22.77 14.84
CA LEU A 16 -56.85 -23.51 15.76
C LEU A 16 -55.67 -24.06 14.94
N PHE A 17 -54.47 -23.52 15.16
CA PHE A 17 -53.25 -24.27 14.92
C PHE A 17 -52.48 -24.38 16.23
N TYR A 18 -52.48 -25.61 16.73
CA TYR A 18 -51.42 -26.28 17.48
C TYR A 18 -50.12 -25.48 17.58
N SER A 19 -49.75 -25.11 18.81
CA SER A 19 -48.38 -24.76 19.15
C SER A 19 -47.55 -26.05 19.20
N GLU A 20 -47.00 -26.48 18.07
CA GLU A 20 -45.81 -27.33 18.10
C GLU A 20 -44.59 -26.46 18.36
N ASN A 21 -43.69 -26.98 19.21
CA ASN A 21 -42.40 -26.42 19.51
C ASN A 21 -41.59 -26.26 18.22
N ILE A 22 -41.57 -25.05 17.65
CA ILE A 22 -40.59 -24.71 16.64
C ILE A 22 -39.33 -24.27 17.37
N HIS A 23 -38.39 -25.22 17.50
CA HIS A 23 -36.99 -24.89 17.62
C HIS A 23 -36.65 -23.83 16.57
N SER A 24 -36.13 -22.69 17.03
CA SER A 24 -35.44 -21.73 16.16
C SER A 24 -34.35 -22.48 15.40
N GLN A 25 -34.65 -22.85 14.17
CA GLN A 25 -33.69 -23.35 13.21
C GLN A 25 -32.91 -22.13 12.72
N ASN A 26 -31.61 -22.21 12.98
CA ASN A 26 -30.54 -21.46 12.36
C ASN A 26 -30.90 -21.08 10.91
N PRO A 27 -30.89 -19.79 10.52
CA PRO A 27 -30.96 -19.44 9.12
C PRO A 27 -29.63 -19.81 8.47
N VAL A 28 -29.50 -21.08 8.09
CA VAL A 28 -28.56 -21.52 7.06
C VAL A 28 -29.15 -21.05 5.73
N CYS A 29 -28.92 -19.78 5.42
CA CYS A 29 -28.95 -19.32 4.05
C CYS A 29 -27.62 -19.74 3.42
N GLY A 30 -27.62 -20.96 2.86
CA GLY A 30 -26.58 -21.37 1.95
C GLY A 30 -26.65 -20.50 0.70
N ASN A 31 -25.65 -19.64 0.54
CA ASN A 31 -24.82 -19.76 -0.64
C ASN A 31 -23.48 -20.27 -0.11
N THR A 32 -23.29 -21.58 -0.18
CA THR A 32 -21.96 -22.09 -0.49
C THR A 32 -21.55 -21.37 -1.78
N GLU A 33 -20.84 -20.24 -1.66
CA GLU A 33 -19.74 -20.04 -2.57
C GLU A 33 -18.98 -21.34 -2.47
N SER A 34 -19.06 -22.13 -3.55
CA SER A 34 -18.14 -23.22 -3.73
C SER A 34 -16.79 -22.61 -3.36
N ASN A 35 -16.19 -23.13 -2.29
CA ASN A 35 -14.77 -23.31 -2.26
C ASN A 35 -14.46 -24.06 -3.56
N HIS A 36 -14.38 -23.34 -4.67
CA HIS A 36 -13.24 -23.46 -5.54
C HIS A 36 -12.09 -23.23 -4.57
N SER A 37 -11.69 -24.31 -3.89
CA SER A 37 -10.30 -24.68 -3.80
C SER A 37 -9.77 -24.27 -5.15
N LYS A 38 -9.18 -23.07 -5.23
CA LYS A 38 -8.39 -22.64 -6.38
C LYS A 38 -7.52 -23.86 -6.57
N GLN A 39 -7.77 -24.57 -7.66
CA GLN A 39 -6.92 -25.65 -8.07
C GLN A 39 -5.61 -24.93 -8.38
N THR A 40 -4.79 -24.78 -7.34
CA THR A 40 -3.45 -24.24 -7.42
C THR A 40 -2.65 -25.34 -8.05
N ASP A 41 -2.90 -25.58 -9.34
CA ASP A 41 -1.77 -25.88 -10.20
C ASP A 41 -0.79 -24.75 -9.87
N VAL A 42 0.32 -25.14 -9.25
CA VAL A 42 1.30 -24.21 -8.71
C VAL A 42 1.78 -23.39 -9.90
N VAL A 43 1.18 -22.21 -10.05
CA VAL A 43 1.57 -21.23 -11.04
C VAL A 43 3.03 -20.93 -10.74
N ASP A 44 3.93 -21.37 -11.62
CA ASP A 44 5.37 -21.27 -11.41
C ASP A 44 5.80 -19.81 -11.55
N CYS A 45 5.62 -19.04 -10.48
CA CYS A 45 6.06 -17.66 -10.39
C CYS A 45 7.54 -17.61 -9.94
N SER A 46 8.41 -18.38 -10.58
CA SER A 46 9.79 -18.64 -10.14
C SER A 46 10.71 -17.43 -10.28
N LYS A 47 10.33 -16.41 -11.06
CA LYS A 47 11.15 -15.20 -11.31
C LYS A 47 12.53 -15.56 -11.88
N THR A 48 12.56 -16.48 -12.85
CA THR A 48 13.77 -16.99 -13.51
C THR A 48 13.93 -16.53 -14.95
N SER A 49 12.91 -15.92 -15.55
CA SER A 49 12.98 -15.44 -16.93
C SER A 49 14.05 -14.35 -17.12
N ASP A 50 14.59 -14.27 -18.34
CA ASP A 50 15.50 -13.18 -18.73
C ASP A 50 14.81 -11.82 -18.62
N THR A 51 13.51 -11.76 -18.94
CA THR A 51 12.69 -10.56 -18.79
C THR A 51 12.66 -10.09 -17.33
N TRP A 52 12.45 -10.99 -16.37
CA TRP A 52 12.55 -10.66 -14.95
C TRP A 52 13.94 -10.17 -14.58
N THR A 53 14.96 -10.97 -14.88
CA THR A 53 16.32 -10.77 -14.38
C THR A 53 16.94 -9.47 -14.91
N ASN A 54 16.67 -9.14 -16.17
CA ASN A 54 17.32 -8.03 -16.86
C ASN A 54 16.51 -6.73 -16.85
N ILE A 55 15.18 -6.80 -16.70
CA ILE A 55 14.30 -5.63 -16.82
C ILE A 55 13.52 -5.39 -15.53
N TYR A 56 12.66 -6.33 -15.13
CA TYR A 56 11.68 -6.03 -14.09
C TYR A 56 12.27 -6.07 -12.67
N LYS A 57 13.38 -6.78 -12.47
CA LYS A 57 14.09 -6.81 -11.18
C LYS A 57 14.82 -5.51 -10.89
N THR A 58 15.26 -4.76 -11.89
CA THR A 58 16.16 -3.61 -11.74
C THR A 58 15.39 -2.30 -11.57
N LYS A 59 15.65 -1.58 -10.47
CA LYS A 59 14.96 -0.34 -10.09
C LYS A 59 15.15 0.80 -11.10
N GLU A 60 16.22 0.75 -11.88
CA GLU A 60 16.60 1.74 -12.90
C GLU A 60 15.55 1.88 -14.01
N HIS A 61 14.79 0.82 -14.31
CA HIS A 61 13.69 0.87 -15.30
C HIS A 61 12.40 1.52 -14.77
N TYR A 62 12.40 1.94 -13.50
CA TYR A 62 11.24 2.48 -12.82
C TYR A 62 11.48 3.89 -12.30
N THR A 63 12.60 4.54 -12.64
CA THR A 63 12.79 5.95 -12.27
C THR A 63 11.76 6.83 -13.00
N PRO A 64 11.27 7.92 -12.38
CA PRO A 64 10.22 8.73 -12.98
C PRO A 64 10.60 9.33 -14.33
N GLY A 65 9.91 8.90 -15.37
CA GLY A 65 9.97 9.50 -16.71
C GLY A 65 8.79 10.44 -16.97
N PRO A 66 8.83 11.25 -18.04
CA PRO A 66 7.69 12.06 -18.47
C PRO A 66 6.46 11.22 -18.80
N ASP A 67 6.68 9.97 -19.20
CA ASP A 67 5.63 9.04 -19.67
C ASP A 67 5.04 8.18 -18.54
N MET A 68 5.61 8.26 -17.34
CA MET A 68 5.18 7.46 -16.20
C MET A 68 3.86 7.98 -15.62
N PRO A 69 2.89 7.09 -15.33
CA PRO A 69 1.64 7.53 -14.71
C PRO A 69 1.91 8.07 -13.30
N ILE A 70 1.11 9.06 -12.90
CA ILE A 70 0.96 9.38 -11.49
C ILE A 70 0.22 8.20 -10.84
N LYS A 71 0.82 7.65 -9.78
CA LYS A 71 0.26 6.55 -9.00
C LYS A 71 -0.18 7.07 -7.64
N THR A 72 -1.36 6.68 -7.19
CA THR A 72 -1.99 7.16 -5.96
C THR A 72 -2.07 6.02 -4.95
N LEU A 73 -1.35 6.14 -3.84
CA LEU A 73 -1.48 5.25 -2.69
C LEU A 73 -2.67 5.71 -1.83
N HIS A 74 -3.59 4.78 -1.60
CA HIS A 74 -4.73 4.97 -0.72
C HIS A 74 -4.37 4.61 0.72
N VAL A 75 -4.69 5.49 1.68
CA VAL A 75 -4.43 5.26 3.11
C VAL A 75 -5.67 5.45 3.97
N ASN A 76 -5.75 4.68 5.06
CA ASN A 76 -6.71 4.85 6.13
C ASN A 76 -6.00 5.17 7.45
N LEU A 77 -6.48 6.18 8.18
CA LEU A 77 -6.01 6.45 9.53
C LEU A 77 -6.90 5.73 10.56
N ASN A 78 -6.27 5.03 11.49
CA ASN A 78 -6.92 4.25 12.53
C ASN A 78 -6.46 4.75 13.91
N ILE A 79 -7.30 5.55 14.55
CA ILE A 79 -7.02 6.19 15.83
C ILE A 79 -7.55 5.33 16.96
N TRP A 80 -6.64 4.73 17.72
CA TRP A 80 -6.98 3.88 18.85
C TRP A 80 -7.03 4.72 20.12
N GLN A 81 -8.11 4.61 20.87
CA GLN A 81 -8.38 5.36 22.09
C GLN A 81 -8.69 4.41 23.25
N ARG A 82 -8.54 4.92 24.48
CA ARG A 82 -9.04 4.23 25.68
C ARG A 82 -10.56 4.05 25.61
N SER A 83 -11.09 3.17 26.46
CA SER A 83 -12.52 2.90 26.59
C SER A 83 -13.36 4.15 26.89
N ASP A 84 -12.80 5.11 27.62
CA ASP A 84 -13.41 6.41 27.94
C ASP A 84 -13.28 7.46 26.82
N GLY A 85 -12.61 7.11 25.71
CA GLY A 85 -12.35 7.98 24.57
C GLY A 85 -11.17 8.94 24.75
N THR A 86 -10.39 8.81 25.83
CA THR A 86 -9.20 9.62 26.09
C THR A 86 -7.92 8.98 25.55
N GLY A 87 -6.82 9.72 25.69
CA GLY A 87 -5.47 9.20 25.48
C GLY A 87 -4.97 9.25 24.03
N ASN A 88 -5.79 9.70 23.10
CA ASN A 88 -5.42 9.97 21.72
C ASN A 88 -6.31 11.11 21.19
N LEU A 89 -6.17 11.45 19.91
CA LEU A 89 -7.08 12.38 19.23
C LEU A 89 -8.54 11.89 19.32
N SER A 90 -9.42 12.79 19.73
CA SER A 90 -10.88 12.65 19.70
C SER A 90 -11.48 12.78 18.30
N ASN A 91 -12.60 12.11 18.07
CA ASN A 91 -13.45 12.27 16.88
C ASN A 91 -14.24 13.59 16.94
N ILE A 92 -13.53 14.70 16.72
CA ILE A 92 -14.10 16.05 16.65
C ILE A 92 -13.55 16.77 15.40
N PRO A 93 -14.28 17.75 14.85
CA PRO A 93 -13.89 18.43 13.60
C PRO A 93 -12.46 19.00 13.62
N GLU A 94 -12.02 19.54 14.76
CA GLU A 94 -10.68 20.11 14.91
C GLU A 94 -9.57 19.06 14.71
N HIS A 95 -9.68 17.90 15.35
CA HIS A 95 -8.68 16.85 15.21
C HIS A 95 -8.71 16.17 13.84
N ILE A 96 -9.90 16.02 13.26
CA ILE A 96 -10.06 15.51 11.89
C ILE A 96 -9.31 16.43 10.91
N ALA A 97 -9.55 17.75 10.98
CA ALA A 97 -8.89 18.72 10.12
C ALA A 97 -7.36 18.70 10.28
N ARG A 98 -6.86 18.45 11.49
CA ARG A 98 -5.41 18.28 11.73
C ARG A 98 -4.86 17.04 11.06
N LEU A 99 -5.54 15.90 11.20
CA LEU A 99 -5.13 14.65 10.54
C LEU A 99 -5.15 14.76 9.01
N GLU A 100 -6.17 15.42 8.45
CA GLU A 100 -6.24 15.75 7.02
C GLU A 100 -5.06 16.62 6.59
N GLN A 101 -4.74 17.67 7.36
CA GLN A 101 -3.60 18.55 7.07
C GLN A 101 -2.25 17.81 7.12
N ILE A 102 -2.07 16.89 8.08
CA ILE A 102 -0.86 16.06 8.15
C ILE A 102 -0.73 15.22 6.88
N MET A 103 -1.82 14.61 6.42
CA MET A 103 -1.80 13.80 5.19
C MET A 103 -1.55 14.62 3.93
N GLU A 104 -2.03 15.87 3.86
CA GLU A 104 -1.64 16.79 2.80
C GLU A 104 -0.12 17.02 2.81
N TRP A 105 0.48 17.22 3.98
CA TRP A 105 1.93 17.40 4.10
C TRP A 105 2.73 16.15 3.75
N VAL A 106 2.22 14.97 4.12
CA VAL A 106 2.77 13.69 3.67
C VAL A 106 2.77 13.63 2.14
N ASN A 107 1.64 13.94 1.49
CA ASN A 107 1.56 13.97 0.03
C ASN A 107 2.54 14.98 -0.59
N MET A 108 2.69 16.18 0.00
CA MET A 108 3.63 17.18 -0.50
C MET A 108 5.08 16.69 -0.55
N LYS A 109 5.51 15.82 0.37
CA LYS A 109 6.88 15.26 0.37
C LYS A 109 7.14 14.33 -0.83
N TYR A 110 6.11 13.67 -1.35
CA TYR A 110 6.20 12.84 -2.55
C TYR A 110 5.96 13.65 -3.83
N GLU A 111 5.09 14.67 -3.77
CA GLU A 111 4.79 15.53 -4.92
C GLU A 111 5.87 16.57 -5.22
N ASN A 112 6.48 17.14 -4.18
CA ASN A 112 7.51 18.19 -4.26
C ASN A 112 8.76 17.72 -3.52
N VAL A 113 9.52 16.84 -4.19
CA VAL A 113 10.71 16.21 -3.62
C VAL A 113 11.78 17.27 -3.39
N ASN A 114 12.30 17.32 -2.16
CA ASN A 114 13.30 18.31 -1.79
C ASN A 114 14.63 18.04 -2.53
N PRO A 115 15.40 19.11 -2.84
CA PRO A 115 16.74 18.93 -3.41
C PRO A 115 17.65 18.19 -2.44
N ASN A 116 18.63 17.47 -2.96
CA ASN A 116 19.62 16.78 -2.13
C ASN A 116 20.46 17.80 -1.36
N ALA A 117 20.52 17.69 -0.03
CA ALA A 117 21.39 18.49 0.82
C ALA A 117 22.63 17.72 1.32
N ASN A 118 22.76 16.45 0.95
CA ASN A 118 23.94 15.65 1.24
C ASN A 118 25.17 16.16 0.48
N PRO A 119 26.39 15.80 0.94
CA PRO A 119 27.61 16.06 0.17
C PRO A 119 27.46 15.59 -1.27
N PRO A 120 27.92 16.40 -2.25
CA PRO A 120 27.79 16.03 -3.65
C PRO A 120 28.60 14.77 -3.93
N LEU A 121 28.02 13.87 -4.73
CA LEU A 121 28.69 12.69 -5.24
C LEU A 121 29.80 13.09 -6.23
N SER A 122 30.82 12.23 -6.36
CA SER A 122 31.92 12.45 -7.32
C SER A 122 31.50 12.35 -8.79
N TYR A 123 30.23 12.06 -9.07
CA TYR A 123 29.63 11.91 -10.40
C TYR A 123 28.23 12.52 -10.43
N SER A 124 27.78 12.88 -11.64
CA SER A 124 26.44 13.40 -11.83
C SER A 124 25.41 12.29 -11.63
N VAL A 125 24.35 12.62 -10.90
CA VAL A 125 23.16 11.78 -10.76
C VAL A 125 21.95 12.54 -11.28
N GLU A 126 20.97 11.80 -11.77
CA GLU A 126 19.70 12.38 -12.18
C GLU A 126 18.94 12.86 -10.94
N SER A 127 18.23 13.98 -11.08
CA SER A 127 17.46 14.59 -10.01
C SER A 127 16.03 14.79 -10.47
N TYR A 128 15.09 14.50 -9.58
CA TYR A 128 13.67 14.60 -9.84
C TYR A 128 13.04 15.46 -8.75
N THR A 129 12.10 16.32 -9.14
CA THR A 129 11.37 17.19 -8.19
C THR A 129 9.98 16.67 -7.86
N ASP A 130 9.53 15.61 -8.53
CA ASP A 130 8.22 14.97 -8.34
C ASP A 130 8.41 13.47 -8.44
N SER A 131 8.05 12.75 -7.38
CA SER A 131 8.18 11.29 -7.35
C SER A 131 7.13 10.57 -8.20
N LYS A 132 6.13 11.27 -8.76
CA LYS A 132 4.94 10.68 -9.41
C LYS A 132 4.12 9.74 -8.52
N ILE A 133 4.36 9.75 -7.21
CA ILE A 133 3.47 9.17 -6.20
C ILE A 133 2.63 10.27 -5.58
N ARG A 134 1.35 9.96 -5.38
CA ARG A 134 0.41 10.76 -4.59
C ARG A 134 -0.14 9.89 -3.47
N ILE A 135 -0.47 10.51 -2.36
CA ILE A 135 -1.03 9.85 -1.20
C ILE A 135 -2.38 10.47 -0.92
N VAL A 136 -3.43 9.65 -0.88
CA VAL A 136 -4.79 10.10 -0.61
C VAL A 136 -5.31 9.46 0.67
N LEU A 137 -5.84 10.29 1.54
CA LEU A 137 -6.54 9.85 2.73
C LEU A 137 -7.97 9.46 2.35
N ASP A 138 -8.27 8.17 2.42
CA ASP A 138 -9.62 7.67 2.14
C ASP A 138 -10.55 7.88 3.34
N ASN A 139 -10.11 7.48 4.54
CA ASN A 139 -10.93 7.56 5.76
C ASN A 139 -10.11 7.74 7.04
N ILE A 140 -10.77 8.28 8.07
CA ILE A 140 -10.28 8.31 9.46
C ILE A 140 -11.27 7.54 10.33
N TYR A 141 -10.78 6.54 11.05
CA TYR A 141 -11.57 5.71 11.96
C TYR A 141 -11.10 5.89 13.40
N PHE A 142 -12.06 6.00 14.32
CA PHE A 142 -11.79 6.09 15.76
C PHE A 142 -12.32 4.84 16.45
N TYR A 143 -11.44 4.19 17.22
CA TYR A 143 -11.75 2.97 17.97
C TYR A 143 -11.61 3.27 19.45
N ARG A 144 -12.65 2.95 20.23
CA ARG A 144 -12.58 2.95 21.69
C ARG A 144 -12.40 1.51 22.13
N ASP A 145 -11.24 1.18 22.66
CA ASP A 145 -10.94 -0.17 23.11
C ASP A 145 -11.52 -0.40 24.52
N PRO A 146 -12.56 -1.23 24.68
CA PRO A 146 -13.09 -1.58 25.99
C PRO A 146 -12.28 -2.68 26.68
N SER A 147 -11.33 -3.31 25.98
CA SER A 147 -10.62 -4.48 26.48
C SER A 147 -9.47 -4.11 27.42
N SER A 148 -9.15 -5.04 28.33
CA SER A 148 -7.95 -4.95 29.19
C SER A 148 -6.66 -5.25 28.44
N ASN A 149 -6.74 -5.69 27.18
CA ASN A 149 -5.61 -6.07 26.33
C ASN A 149 -5.33 -4.94 25.32
N ASN A 150 -4.80 -3.84 25.86
CA ASN A 150 -4.40 -2.57 25.24
C ASN A 150 -4.09 -2.56 23.71
N SER A 151 -5.10 -2.56 22.83
CA SER A 151 -4.90 -2.06 21.45
C SER A 151 -4.60 -0.55 21.45
N TYR A 152 -5.05 0.16 22.50
CA TYR A 152 -4.75 1.56 22.71
C TYR A 152 -3.30 1.83 23.15
N TYR A 153 -2.72 0.98 23.99
CA TYR A 153 -1.45 1.27 24.68
C TYR A 153 -0.53 0.05 24.70
N TYR A 154 0.26 -0.12 23.65
CA TYR A 154 1.25 -1.18 23.61
C TYR A 154 2.66 -0.61 23.66
N GLY A 155 3.29 -0.74 24.83
CA GLY A 155 4.70 -0.41 25.02
C GLY A 155 5.56 -1.65 24.84
N ASN A 156 6.52 -1.61 23.92
CA ASN A 156 7.63 -2.59 23.75
C ASN A 156 7.40 -3.89 22.94
N TYR A 157 6.37 -4.03 22.10
CA TYR A 157 6.26 -5.20 21.19
C TYR A 157 6.28 -4.80 19.74
N TYR A 158 7.32 -5.25 19.04
CA TYR A 158 7.45 -5.12 17.59
C TYR A 158 6.40 -6.00 16.89
N GLY A 159 5.70 -5.46 15.90
CA GLY A 159 4.64 -6.16 15.16
C GLY A 159 3.24 -6.04 15.78
N HIS A 160 3.01 -5.10 16.69
CA HIS A 160 1.69 -4.83 17.26
C HIS A 160 0.68 -4.36 16.19
N ASN A 161 1.14 -3.63 15.17
CA ASN A 161 0.35 -3.28 14.00
C ASN A 161 -0.33 -4.49 13.31
N VAL A 162 0.28 -5.68 13.33
CA VAL A 162 -0.34 -6.92 12.82
C VAL A 162 -1.62 -7.29 13.58
N LEU A 163 -1.63 -7.09 14.90
CA LEU A 163 -2.81 -7.37 15.72
C LEU A 163 -3.95 -6.40 15.39
N LEU A 164 -3.60 -5.12 15.16
CA LEU A 164 -4.54 -4.08 14.78
C LEU A 164 -5.11 -4.33 13.37
N ASP A 165 -4.25 -4.70 12.42
CA ASP A 165 -4.68 -5.11 11.08
C ASP A 165 -5.56 -6.36 11.11
N ASN A 166 -5.23 -7.36 11.92
CA ASN A 166 -6.06 -8.56 12.07
C ASN A 166 -7.43 -8.20 12.67
N TYR A 167 -7.48 -7.28 13.62
CA TYR A 167 -8.74 -6.77 14.13
C TYR A 167 -9.56 -6.09 13.01
N ILE A 168 -8.95 -5.22 12.20
CA ILE A 168 -9.62 -4.58 11.07
C ILE A 168 -10.09 -5.62 10.06
N LYS A 169 -9.23 -6.56 9.65
CA LYS A 169 -9.57 -7.64 8.71
C LYS A 169 -10.77 -8.46 9.18
N ASN A 170 -10.84 -8.78 10.48
CA ASN A 170 -11.89 -9.64 11.03
C ASN A 170 -13.22 -8.91 11.26
N ASN A 171 -13.19 -7.61 11.58
CA ASN A 171 -14.39 -6.86 11.97
C ASN A 171 -14.87 -5.87 10.90
N PHE A 172 -13.96 -5.40 10.05
CA PHE A 172 -14.15 -4.35 9.05
C PHE A 172 -13.33 -4.63 7.77
N PRO A 173 -13.52 -5.80 7.12
CA PRO A 173 -12.71 -6.21 5.97
C PRO A 173 -12.73 -5.22 4.80
N GLU A 174 -13.77 -4.38 4.68
CA GLU A 174 -13.85 -3.34 3.67
C GLU A 174 -12.76 -2.26 3.82
N ARG A 175 -12.23 -2.05 5.04
CA ARG A 175 -11.23 -1.03 5.36
C ARG A 175 -9.82 -1.45 4.99
N THR A 176 -9.60 -2.72 4.64
CA THR A 176 -8.28 -3.25 4.26
C THR A 176 -7.96 -3.00 2.78
N LYS A 177 -8.77 -2.18 2.09
CA LYS A 177 -8.53 -1.78 0.71
C LYS A 177 -7.50 -0.66 0.58
N ALA A 178 -7.17 0.01 1.68
CA ALA A 178 -6.14 1.03 1.75
C ALA A 178 -5.05 0.59 2.74
N LEU A 179 -3.87 1.20 2.64
CA LEU A 179 -2.81 1.03 3.62
C LEU A 179 -3.25 1.60 4.97
N ASN A 180 -3.23 0.78 6.02
CA ASN A 180 -3.60 1.22 7.36
C ASN A 180 -2.42 1.89 8.05
N ILE A 181 -2.68 3.09 8.60
CA ILE A 181 -1.80 3.77 9.54
C ILE A 181 -2.51 3.80 10.88
N HIS A 182 -1.92 3.19 11.89
CA HIS A 182 -2.44 3.10 13.24
C HIS A 182 -1.77 4.15 14.12
N LEU A 183 -2.58 4.91 14.86
CA LEU A 183 -2.09 5.83 15.88
C LEU A 183 -2.50 5.30 17.25
N THR A 184 -1.52 4.91 18.07
CA THR A 184 -1.71 4.33 19.41
C THR A 184 -1.03 5.19 20.47
N GLY A 185 -1.35 5.02 21.76
CA GLY A 185 -0.69 5.73 22.86
C GLY A 185 0.64 5.11 23.33
N GLY A 186 1.19 4.15 22.59
CA GLY A 186 2.35 3.33 22.99
C GLY A 186 3.71 4.02 22.87
N GLU A 187 4.78 3.24 23.08
CA GLU A 187 6.15 3.61 22.74
C GLU A 187 6.98 2.35 22.47
N TYR A 188 7.99 2.46 21.61
CA TYR A 188 8.90 1.34 21.33
C TYR A 188 10.33 1.84 21.18
N GLY A 189 11.18 1.57 22.18
CA GLY A 189 12.62 1.84 22.06
C GLY A 189 12.99 3.31 21.74
N GLY A 190 12.13 4.26 22.08
CA GLY A 190 12.31 5.68 21.74
C GLY A 190 11.82 6.07 20.33
N ALA A 191 11.48 5.11 19.47
CA ALA A 191 10.94 5.36 18.14
C ALA A 191 9.62 6.14 18.18
N ALA A 192 9.32 6.88 17.11
CA ALA A 192 8.03 7.54 16.92
C ALA A 192 6.95 6.61 16.32
N GLY A 193 7.38 5.47 15.80
CA GLY A 193 6.57 4.45 15.15
C GLY A 193 7.46 3.49 14.37
N TYR A 194 6.83 2.64 13.56
CA TYR A 194 7.51 1.72 12.65
C TYR A 194 6.52 1.23 11.58
N SER A 195 7.08 0.77 10.47
CA SER A 195 6.39 0.12 9.36
C SER A 195 6.83 -1.32 9.28
N ASP A 196 5.87 -2.24 9.35
CA ASP A 196 6.14 -3.67 9.21
C ASP A 196 4.87 -4.39 8.74
N PHE A 197 4.97 -5.59 8.18
CA PHE A 197 3.84 -6.48 7.85
C PHE A 197 2.67 -5.85 7.07
N GLY A 198 2.86 -4.70 6.45
CA GLY A 198 1.85 -4.04 5.63
C GLY A 198 0.99 -2.99 6.29
N SER A 199 1.38 -2.51 7.46
CA SER A 199 0.78 -1.33 8.05
C SER A 199 1.82 -0.52 8.79
N ILE A 200 1.44 0.70 9.12
CA ILE A 200 2.27 1.62 9.89
C ILE A 200 1.66 1.71 11.28
N GLU A 201 2.50 1.62 12.31
CA GLU A 201 2.12 2.04 13.66
C GLU A 201 2.91 3.27 14.05
N SER A 202 2.22 4.27 14.56
CA SER A 202 2.82 5.47 15.12
C SER A 202 2.28 5.75 16.52
N PHE A 203 3.09 6.45 17.31
CA PHE A 203 2.85 6.65 18.72
C PHE A 203 2.46 8.09 19.02
N TYR A 204 1.27 8.25 19.59
CA TYR A 204 0.75 9.51 20.11
C TYR A 204 1.68 10.08 21.18
N ARG A 205 2.03 11.36 21.06
CA ARG A 205 2.92 12.05 22.00
C ARG A 205 2.11 12.94 22.95
N HIS A 206 2.37 12.80 24.25
CA HIS A 206 1.72 13.58 25.32
C HIS A 206 2.54 14.77 25.83
N ASN A 207 3.81 14.91 25.43
CA ASN A 207 4.68 15.98 25.89
C ASN A 207 5.58 16.55 24.77
N PRO A 208 5.24 17.72 24.19
CA PRO A 208 3.96 18.41 24.36
C PRO A 208 2.77 17.59 23.83
N ASP A 209 1.56 17.89 24.29
CA ASP A 209 0.38 17.12 23.91
C ASP A 209 0.02 17.38 22.44
N MET A 210 0.03 16.31 21.64
CA MET A 210 -0.26 16.34 20.21
C MET A 210 -1.66 16.89 19.90
N ALA A 211 -2.67 16.70 20.77
CA ALA A 211 -4.00 17.27 20.57
C ALA A 211 -4.02 18.81 20.67
N THR A 212 -2.94 19.46 21.12
CA THR A 212 -2.90 20.91 21.32
C THR A 212 -1.70 21.61 20.69
N ASN A 213 -0.67 20.86 20.26
CA ASN A 213 0.55 21.42 19.69
C ASN A 213 0.73 21.02 18.23
N SER A 214 0.62 21.99 17.32
CA SER A 214 0.75 21.81 15.88
C SER A 214 2.18 21.53 15.40
N VAL A 215 3.22 21.71 16.22
CA VAL A 215 4.59 21.30 15.87
C VAL A 215 4.65 19.79 15.65
N HIS A 216 3.87 19.01 16.41
CA HIS A 216 3.79 17.57 16.20
C HIS A 216 3.20 17.21 14.85
N ASP A 217 2.23 17.96 14.35
CA ASP A 217 1.58 17.68 13.06
C ASP A 217 2.62 17.61 11.93
N TRP A 218 3.57 18.56 11.93
CA TRP A 218 4.65 18.57 10.95
C TRP A 218 5.59 17.36 11.13
N TRP A 219 6.04 17.06 12.35
CA TRP A 219 6.87 15.87 12.61
C TRP A 219 6.18 14.56 12.22
N PHE A 220 4.88 14.43 12.48
CA PHE A 220 4.10 13.27 12.06
C PHE A 220 4.03 13.17 10.55
N SER A 221 3.95 14.30 9.83
CA SER A 221 3.98 14.25 8.37
C SER A 221 5.32 13.72 7.83
N GLU A 222 6.43 14.03 8.51
CA GLU A 222 7.75 13.49 8.14
C GLU A 222 7.86 12.01 8.46
N HIS A 223 7.48 11.66 9.69
CA HIS A 223 7.50 10.29 10.16
C HIS A 223 6.59 9.39 9.32
N TRP A 224 5.35 9.77 9.04
CA TRP A 224 4.46 8.97 8.19
C TRP A 224 4.96 8.87 6.75
N ALA A 225 5.51 9.95 6.19
CA ALA A 225 6.11 9.86 4.86
C ALA A 225 7.28 8.86 4.85
N HIS A 226 8.09 8.83 5.91
CA HIS A 226 9.20 7.89 6.11
C HIS A 226 8.70 6.44 6.26
N GLU A 227 7.72 6.19 7.11
CA GLU A 227 7.15 4.85 7.32
C GLU A 227 6.41 4.31 6.08
N ILE A 228 5.81 5.20 5.29
CA ILE A 228 5.28 4.87 3.96
C ILE A 228 6.42 4.48 3.02
N GLY A 229 7.58 5.13 3.11
CA GLY A 229 8.79 4.75 2.37
C GLY A 229 9.22 3.30 2.64
N HIS A 230 9.17 2.86 3.90
CA HIS A 230 9.37 1.45 4.24
C HIS A 230 8.33 0.51 3.63
N SER A 231 7.07 0.94 3.52
CA SER A 231 6.04 0.17 2.83
C SER A 231 6.37 -0.02 1.34
N PHE A 232 7.09 0.95 0.75
CA PHE A 232 7.60 0.90 -0.63
C PHE A 232 8.90 0.11 -0.80
N ASP A 233 9.34 -0.69 0.19
CA ASP A 233 10.61 -1.43 0.24
C ASP A 233 11.87 -0.57 0.45
N LEU A 234 11.75 0.70 0.83
CA LEU A 234 12.95 1.51 1.15
C LEU A 234 13.49 1.19 2.55
N TRP A 235 14.80 1.32 2.73
CA TRP A 235 15.49 1.16 4.00
C TRP A 235 16.08 2.47 4.52
N HIS A 236 16.28 2.55 5.84
CA HIS A 236 17.01 3.66 6.45
C HIS A 236 18.38 3.84 5.79
N THR A 237 18.83 5.07 5.59
CA THR A 237 20.08 5.35 4.86
C THR A 237 21.35 5.31 5.73
N TYR A 238 21.19 5.10 7.04
CA TYR A 238 22.26 5.22 8.04
C TYR A 238 22.49 3.94 8.86
N ASP A 239 21.67 2.90 8.66
CA ASP A 239 21.74 1.68 9.47
C ASP A 239 22.89 0.74 9.04
N LEU A 240 23.80 0.49 9.99
CA LEU A 240 24.88 -0.49 9.87
C LEU A 240 24.41 -1.86 10.38
N ALA A 241 23.95 -2.75 9.50
CA ALA A 241 23.81 -4.16 9.85
C ALA A 241 23.69 -5.07 8.62
N PRO A 242 24.07 -6.36 8.73
CA PRO A 242 24.08 -7.31 7.60
C PRO A 242 22.71 -7.57 6.97
N SER A 243 21.61 -7.14 7.62
CA SER A 243 20.25 -7.16 7.08
C SER A 243 19.97 -6.03 6.07
N TRP A 244 20.72 -4.92 6.10
CA TRP A 244 20.41 -3.67 5.38
C TRP A 244 21.30 -3.44 4.15
N LYS A 245 21.30 -4.45 3.26
CA LYS A 245 22.03 -4.51 1.99
C LYS A 245 21.89 -3.31 1.02
N GLN A 246 20.76 -2.59 0.96
CA GLN A 246 20.55 -1.44 0.06
C GLN A 246 21.57 -0.33 0.25
N ASN A 247 22.12 -0.23 1.45
CA ASN A 247 23.03 0.86 1.81
C ASN A 247 24.48 0.44 1.79
N CYS A 248 24.77 -0.86 1.68
CA CYS A 248 26.04 -1.37 2.14
C CYS A 248 26.78 -2.25 1.15
N PHE A 249 26.07 -2.97 0.29
CA PHE A 249 26.68 -3.92 -0.63
C PHE A 249 26.44 -3.51 -2.08
N LEU A 250 27.49 -3.19 -2.82
CA LEU A 250 27.44 -2.83 -4.25
C LEU A 250 26.87 -3.95 -5.11
N SER A 251 27.04 -5.20 -4.66
CA SER A 251 26.48 -6.39 -5.31
C SER A 251 24.97 -6.55 -5.12
N TYR A 252 24.37 -5.76 -4.23
CA TYR A 252 22.94 -5.81 -3.99
C TYR A 252 22.18 -5.04 -5.08
N TYR A 253 21.19 -5.68 -5.70
CA TYR A 253 20.52 -5.09 -6.88
C TYR A 253 19.72 -3.81 -6.54
N ASP A 254 19.33 -3.61 -5.29
CA ASP A 254 18.70 -2.37 -4.81
C ASP A 254 19.69 -1.40 -4.17
N PHE A 255 21.00 -1.60 -4.35
CA PHE A 255 21.99 -0.64 -3.87
C PHE A 255 21.79 0.74 -4.50
N LEU A 256 21.83 1.79 -3.66
CA LEU A 256 21.54 3.18 -4.04
C LEU A 256 22.81 3.93 -4.47
N THR A 257 23.30 3.67 -5.69
CA THR A 257 24.49 4.36 -6.24
C THR A 257 24.29 5.86 -6.40
N ASP A 258 23.07 6.37 -6.32
CA ASP A 258 22.76 7.79 -6.42
C ASP A 258 22.60 8.49 -5.06
N LEU A 259 22.82 7.75 -3.98
CA LEU A 259 22.88 8.26 -2.62
C LEU A 259 24.28 8.15 -2.02
N TYR A 260 25.00 7.08 -2.31
CA TYR A 260 26.32 6.80 -1.76
C TYR A 260 27.43 6.97 -2.80
N ASP A 261 28.53 7.60 -2.39
CA ASP A 261 29.72 7.73 -3.23
C ASP A 261 30.50 6.41 -3.27
N ILE A 262 30.34 5.67 -4.37
CA ILE A 262 30.97 4.37 -4.58
C ILE A 262 32.50 4.43 -4.72
N THR A 263 33.09 5.62 -4.80
CA THR A 263 34.54 5.80 -4.91
C THR A 263 35.24 5.83 -3.54
N ILE A 264 34.46 5.89 -2.46
CA ILE A 264 34.95 5.96 -1.08
C ILE A 264 34.67 4.62 -0.37
N PRO A 265 35.63 3.68 -0.36
CA PRO A 265 35.47 2.43 0.36
C PRO A 265 35.46 2.66 1.87
N CYS A 266 34.71 1.83 2.60
CA CYS A 266 34.65 1.87 4.06
C CYS A 266 35.34 0.67 4.70
N SER A 267 35.76 0.82 5.96
CA SER A 267 36.16 -0.29 6.82
C SER A 267 34.98 -0.72 7.69
N GLY A 268 34.68 -2.02 7.78
CA GLY A 268 33.67 -2.52 8.74
C GLY A 268 32.61 -3.47 8.18
N GLY A 269 32.89 -4.19 7.09
CA GLY A 269 31.95 -5.15 6.50
C GLY A 269 30.93 -4.51 5.54
N CYS A 270 31.21 -3.28 5.10
CA CYS A 270 30.45 -2.53 4.12
C CYS A 270 31.33 -2.15 2.94
N ASP A 271 30.78 -2.13 1.73
CA ASP A 271 31.53 -1.76 0.53
C ASP A 271 31.78 -0.25 0.46
N ILE A 272 30.89 0.56 1.06
CA ILE A 272 30.90 2.03 1.03
C ILE A 272 30.68 2.66 2.41
N CYS A 273 31.00 3.94 2.55
CA CYS A 273 30.73 4.71 3.78
C CYS A 273 29.26 5.14 3.84
N LEU A 274 28.55 4.76 4.90
CA LEU A 274 27.18 5.25 5.11
C LEU A 274 27.15 6.76 5.36
N ILE A 275 26.05 7.39 4.96
CA ILE A 275 25.75 8.76 5.32
C ILE A 275 25.28 8.83 6.78
N THR A 276 25.46 9.98 7.42
CA THR A 276 25.00 10.20 8.81
C THR A 276 23.49 10.16 8.89
N ASP A 277 22.94 9.86 10.06
CA ASP A 277 21.50 9.94 10.34
C ASP A 277 20.95 11.36 10.17
N ASP A 278 21.75 12.38 10.46
CA ASP A 278 21.46 13.78 10.20
C ASP A 278 21.61 14.12 8.70
N ASN A 279 20.61 13.71 7.91
CA ASN A 279 20.53 13.99 6.49
C ASN A 279 19.09 14.24 6.02
N ASN A 280 18.95 14.98 4.92
CA ASN A 280 17.65 15.42 4.43
C ASN A 280 16.91 14.38 3.57
N ASN A 281 17.47 13.17 3.39
CA ASN A 281 16.78 12.08 2.69
C ASN A 281 15.54 11.68 3.49
N LEU A 282 14.46 11.32 2.78
CA LEU A 282 13.22 10.84 3.37
C LEU A 282 13.48 9.66 4.32
N MET A 283 14.41 8.78 3.94
CA MET A 283 14.80 7.61 4.72
C MET A 283 16.03 7.87 5.63
N GLY A 284 16.42 9.14 5.78
CA GLY A 284 17.37 9.58 6.80
C GLY A 284 16.72 9.69 8.19
N GLY A 285 17.51 10.01 9.20
CA GLY A 285 17.02 10.23 10.56
C GLY A 285 16.29 11.56 10.74
N ALA A 286 16.62 12.57 9.90
CA ALA A 286 15.93 13.86 9.90
C ALA A 286 14.70 13.93 8.97
N GLY A 287 14.59 13.06 7.95
CA GLY A 287 13.34 12.82 7.21
C GLY A 287 12.79 14.01 6.38
N GLU A 288 13.64 14.97 6.00
CA GLU A 288 13.20 16.23 5.40
C GLU A 288 12.62 16.10 3.97
N GLY A 289 12.58 14.91 3.38
CA GLY A 289 11.79 14.63 2.17
C GLY A 289 12.56 14.67 0.84
N HIS A 290 13.89 14.61 0.85
CA HIS A 290 14.64 14.30 -0.37
C HIS A 290 14.51 12.80 -0.70
N ILE A 291 14.21 12.46 -1.96
CA ILE A 291 14.13 11.07 -2.44
C ILE A 291 15.05 10.99 -3.67
N THR A 292 15.95 10.01 -3.72
CA THR A 292 16.84 9.85 -4.88
C THR A 292 16.11 9.20 -6.05
N GLY A 293 16.66 9.29 -7.26
CA GLY A 293 16.08 8.66 -8.45
C GLY A 293 15.90 7.15 -8.31
N LEU A 294 16.89 6.46 -7.75
CA LEU A 294 16.85 5.02 -7.52
C LEU A 294 15.89 4.64 -6.39
N GLN A 295 15.74 5.48 -5.35
CA GLN A 295 14.69 5.29 -4.37
C GLN A 295 13.30 5.41 -5.03
N MET A 296 13.08 6.40 -5.90
CA MET A 296 11.85 6.47 -6.70
C MET A 296 11.66 5.25 -7.60
N GLY A 297 12.75 4.72 -8.18
CA GLY A 297 12.72 3.45 -8.91
C GLY A 297 12.21 2.28 -8.06
N ILE A 298 12.70 2.14 -6.83
CA ILE A 298 12.23 1.10 -5.89
C ILE A 298 10.75 1.32 -5.55
N ILE A 299 10.34 2.56 -5.27
CA ILE A 299 8.95 2.93 -5.00
C ILE A 299 8.04 2.54 -6.18
N HIS A 300 8.35 2.96 -7.40
CA HIS A 300 7.52 2.65 -8.57
C HIS A 300 7.50 1.16 -8.88
N ARG A 301 8.61 0.46 -8.65
CA ARG A 301 8.67 -0.99 -8.79
C ARG A 301 7.78 -1.70 -7.77
N SER A 302 7.77 -1.30 -6.50
CA SER A 302 6.93 -1.91 -5.45
C SER A 302 5.43 -1.63 -5.64
N THR A 303 5.07 -0.61 -6.41
CA THR A 303 3.66 -0.43 -6.86
C THR A 303 3.25 -1.36 -8.02
N MET A 304 4.19 -2.02 -8.70
CA MET A 304 3.90 -2.92 -9.83
C MET A 304 4.10 -4.38 -9.44
N LEU A 305 5.18 -4.66 -8.73
CA LEU A 305 5.56 -5.99 -8.29
C LEU A 305 5.16 -6.21 -6.83
N ARG A 306 5.08 -7.48 -6.41
CA ARG A 306 5.00 -7.77 -4.98
C ARG A 306 6.28 -7.28 -4.30
N ASN A 307 6.13 -6.71 -3.11
CA ASN A 307 7.24 -6.25 -2.29
C ASN A 307 8.30 -7.35 -2.14
N LEU A 308 9.56 -6.96 -2.31
CA LEU A 308 10.71 -7.85 -2.22
C LEU A 308 11.21 -7.96 -0.77
N HIS A 309 10.97 -6.93 0.03
CA HIS A 309 11.41 -6.86 1.42
C HIS A 309 10.25 -7.03 2.39
N ASN A 310 9.15 -6.32 2.17
CA ASN A 310 7.94 -6.53 2.94
C ASN A 310 7.10 -7.67 2.36
N VAL A 311 7.66 -8.89 2.32
CA VAL A 311 7.13 -10.03 1.55
C VAL A 311 5.73 -10.49 1.93
N ASN A 312 5.24 -10.11 3.12
CA ASN A 312 3.91 -10.47 3.60
C ASN A 312 2.85 -9.43 3.23
N TYR A 313 3.24 -8.38 2.50
CA TYR A 313 2.35 -7.31 2.09
C TYR A 313 2.54 -6.96 0.63
N ASN A 314 1.42 -6.70 -0.05
CA ASN A 314 1.41 -6.29 -1.45
C ASN A 314 0.94 -4.85 -1.53
N LEU A 315 1.85 -3.89 -1.35
CA LEU A 315 1.46 -2.48 -1.32
C LEU A 315 0.72 -2.05 -2.60
N ARG A 316 1.08 -2.63 -3.76
CA ARG A 316 0.42 -2.38 -5.04
C ARG A 316 -1.10 -2.62 -5.05
N ASP A 317 -1.63 -3.41 -4.11
CA ASP A 317 -3.07 -3.67 -4.01
C ASP A 317 -3.83 -2.42 -3.49
N HIS A 318 -3.10 -1.45 -2.92
CA HIS A 318 -3.60 -0.17 -2.40
C HIS A 318 -3.25 1.04 -3.27
N VAL A 319 -2.67 0.79 -4.46
CA VAL A 319 -2.21 1.86 -5.36
C VAL A 319 -3.07 1.89 -6.61
N THR A 320 -3.54 3.06 -7.03
CA THR A 320 -4.29 3.26 -8.28
C THR A 320 -3.52 4.20 -9.22
N GLY A 321 -3.95 4.34 -10.46
CA GLY A 321 -3.31 5.25 -11.44
C GLY A 321 -3.59 4.81 -12.86
N TYR A 322 -3.34 5.69 -13.83
CA TYR A 322 -3.45 5.36 -15.26
C TYR A 322 -2.65 6.34 -16.11
N THR A 323 -2.06 5.86 -17.21
CA THR A 323 -1.58 6.69 -18.32
C THR A 323 -2.07 6.15 -19.65
N ASN A 324 -2.31 7.06 -20.60
CA ASN A 324 -2.65 6.72 -21.99
C ASN A 324 -1.41 6.35 -22.82
N ILE A 325 -0.20 6.39 -22.23
CA ILE A 325 1.02 6.01 -22.92
C ILE A 325 1.20 4.50 -22.74
N PRO A 326 1.14 3.72 -23.83
CA PRO A 326 1.16 2.26 -23.72
C PRO A 326 2.54 1.73 -23.34
N TYR A 327 2.55 0.56 -22.69
CA TYR A 327 3.74 -0.26 -22.55
C TYR A 327 3.87 -1.16 -23.79
N GLU A 328 4.92 -0.95 -24.58
CA GLU A 328 5.13 -1.69 -25.83
C GLU A 328 6.07 -2.88 -25.65
N ILE A 329 5.55 -4.10 -25.90
CA ILE A 329 6.35 -5.33 -25.99
C ILE A 329 7.00 -5.39 -27.36
N THR A 330 8.24 -4.90 -27.41
CA THR A 330 9.04 -4.76 -28.66
C THR A 330 9.97 -5.93 -28.93
N GLN A 331 10.04 -6.89 -28.00
CA GLN A 331 10.76 -8.16 -28.11
C GLN A 331 9.96 -9.26 -27.42
N ASP A 332 10.31 -10.53 -27.64
CA ASP A 332 9.67 -11.64 -26.92
C ASP A 332 9.91 -11.50 -25.40
N GLU A 333 8.84 -11.57 -24.62
CA GLU A 333 8.87 -11.45 -23.17
C GLU A 333 8.14 -12.61 -22.50
N THR A 334 8.69 -13.07 -21.37
CA THR A 334 8.04 -14.06 -20.50
C THR A 334 7.89 -13.50 -19.10
N TRP A 335 6.66 -13.35 -18.65
CA TRP A 335 6.31 -12.88 -17.32
C TRP A 335 5.95 -14.07 -16.43
N ASP A 336 6.98 -14.61 -15.78
CA ASP A 336 6.94 -15.67 -14.76
C ASP A 336 6.93 -15.09 -13.33
N PHE A 337 6.35 -13.89 -13.21
CA PHE A 337 6.25 -13.14 -11.98
C PHE A 337 4.96 -12.35 -11.98
N SER A 338 4.48 -12.02 -10.78
CA SER A 338 3.26 -11.26 -10.66
C SER A 338 3.50 -9.77 -10.82
N ILE A 339 2.73 -9.12 -11.68
CA ILE A 339 2.88 -7.69 -12.01
C ILE A 339 1.53 -6.99 -12.15
N LYS A 340 1.49 -5.71 -11.78
CA LYS A 340 0.38 -4.80 -12.01
C LYS A 340 0.76 -3.72 -13.01
N PHE A 341 -0.09 -3.47 -14.00
CA PHE A 341 0.10 -2.44 -15.02
C PHE A 341 -0.90 -1.31 -14.88
N TYR A 342 -0.38 -0.09 -15.08
CA TYR A 342 -1.12 1.17 -14.98
C TYR A 342 -1.34 1.82 -16.35
N GLN A 343 -1.28 1.04 -17.42
CA GLN A 343 -1.40 1.49 -18.81
C GLN A 343 -1.77 0.34 -19.73
N ASP A 344 -2.17 0.67 -20.96
CA ASP A 344 -2.35 -0.33 -22.01
C ASP A 344 -1.04 -1.08 -22.28
N ILE A 345 -1.13 -2.37 -22.56
CA ILE A 345 -0.02 -3.21 -23.02
C ILE A 345 -0.23 -3.44 -24.51
N ILE A 346 0.75 -3.11 -25.35
CA ILE A 346 0.71 -3.36 -26.79
C ILE A 346 1.79 -4.37 -27.15
N VAL A 347 1.38 -5.56 -27.62
CA VAL A 347 2.32 -6.54 -28.17
C VAL A 347 2.55 -6.22 -29.64
N LYS A 348 3.76 -5.73 -29.95
CA LYS A 348 4.12 -5.25 -31.29
C LYS A 348 4.26 -6.41 -32.27
N ALA A 349 3.99 -6.12 -33.54
CA ALA A 349 4.03 -7.12 -34.61
C ALA A 349 5.32 -7.96 -34.61
N GLY A 350 5.17 -9.29 -34.65
CA GLY A 350 6.29 -10.24 -34.66
C GLY A 350 6.80 -10.67 -33.29
N ASN A 351 6.33 -10.03 -32.20
CA ASN A 351 6.73 -10.38 -30.84
C ASN A 351 5.66 -11.19 -30.11
N THR A 352 6.07 -11.85 -29.04
CA THR A 352 5.26 -12.70 -28.18
C THR A 352 5.35 -12.23 -26.73
N LEU A 353 4.20 -12.00 -26.11
CA LEU A 353 4.09 -11.90 -24.66
C LEU A 353 3.59 -13.23 -24.10
N THR A 354 4.39 -13.88 -23.25
CA THR A 354 4.01 -15.10 -22.54
C THR A 354 3.77 -14.79 -21.06
N ILE A 355 2.55 -15.03 -20.57
CA ILE A 355 2.16 -14.79 -19.18
C ILE A 355 2.06 -16.15 -18.47
N GLN A 356 2.98 -16.36 -17.52
CA GLN A 356 3.04 -17.56 -16.69
C GLN A 356 2.58 -17.32 -15.25
N CYS A 357 2.44 -16.06 -14.82
CA CYS A 357 1.96 -15.69 -13.49
C CYS A 357 0.78 -14.69 -13.56
N GLU A 358 0.51 -13.95 -12.47
CA GLU A 358 -0.60 -13.00 -12.38
C GLU A 358 -0.24 -11.63 -12.99
N VAL A 359 -1.04 -11.17 -13.96
CA VAL A 359 -1.05 -9.80 -14.47
C VAL A 359 -2.31 -9.09 -13.99
N GLN A 360 -2.15 -8.08 -13.15
CA GLN A 360 -3.24 -7.21 -12.70
C GLN A 360 -3.36 -6.00 -13.62
N MET A 361 -4.53 -5.83 -14.21
CA MET A 361 -4.87 -4.70 -15.06
C MET A 361 -5.83 -3.77 -14.31
N ILE A 362 -5.51 -2.48 -14.30
CA ILE A 362 -6.45 -1.44 -13.88
C ILE A 362 -7.69 -1.41 -14.82
N PRO A 363 -8.86 -0.89 -14.39
CA PRO A 363 -10.12 -0.94 -15.14
C PRO A 363 -10.05 -0.40 -16.58
N ASP A 364 -9.26 0.65 -16.81
CA ASP A 364 -9.19 1.33 -18.11
C ASP A 364 -8.15 0.73 -19.07
N ALA A 365 -7.23 -0.10 -18.55
CA ALA A 365 -6.13 -0.65 -19.34
C ALA A 365 -6.55 -1.87 -20.18
N LYS A 366 -5.91 -2.00 -21.34
CA LYS A 366 -6.15 -3.06 -22.33
C LYS A 366 -4.87 -3.81 -22.65
N ILE A 367 -5.02 -5.03 -23.15
CA ILE A 367 -3.94 -5.75 -23.84
C ILE A 367 -4.31 -5.75 -25.33
N ILE A 368 -3.48 -5.14 -26.16
CA ILE A 368 -3.67 -4.95 -27.59
C ILE A 368 -2.62 -5.78 -28.32
N ILE A 369 -3.07 -6.68 -29.20
CA ILE A 369 -2.20 -7.57 -29.97
C ILE A 369 -2.17 -7.08 -31.42
N GLU A 370 -1.03 -6.58 -31.88
CA GLU A 370 -0.87 -6.16 -33.27
C GLU A 370 -0.88 -7.37 -34.23
N PRO A 371 -1.15 -7.17 -35.53
CA PRO A 371 -1.07 -8.26 -36.51
C PRO A 371 0.28 -8.98 -36.46
N SER A 372 0.25 -10.31 -36.46
CA SER A 372 1.43 -11.19 -36.33
C SER A 372 2.11 -11.21 -34.96
N ALA A 373 1.62 -10.46 -33.98
CA ALA A 373 2.02 -10.61 -32.58
C ALA A 373 1.27 -11.78 -31.91
N LYS A 374 1.75 -12.22 -30.73
CA LYS A 374 1.14 -13.30 -29.96
C LYS A 374 1.02 -12.95 -28.49
N LEU A 375 -0.11 -13.35 -27.89
CA LEU A 375 -0.28 -13.42 -26.44
C LEU A 375 -0.49 -14.89 -26.06
N ILE A 376 0.37 -15.41 -25.19
CA ILE A 376 0.28 -16.77 -24.68
C ILE A 376 0.01 -16.69 -23.18
N ILE A 377 -1.08 -17.30 -22.71
CA ILE A 377 -1.37 -17.47 -21.28
C ILE A 377 -1.03 -18.92 -20.92
N ASP A 378 0.14 -19.13 -20.32
CA ASP A 378 0.71 -20.44 -20.02
C ASP A 378 0.66 -20.69 -18.51
N GLY A 379 -0.50 -21.13 -18.00
CA GLY A 379 -0.74 -21.28 -16.57
C GLY A 379 -0.92 -19.97 -15.78
N GLY A 380 -0.69 -18.82 -16.42
CA GLY A 380 -0.89 -17.50 -15.83
C GLY A 380 -2.35 -17.06 -15.71
N LEU A 381 -2.56 -15.89 -15.08
CA LEU A 381 -3.87 -15.27 -14.87
C LEU A 381 -3.79 -13.79 -15.22
N ILE A 382 -4.76 -13.29 -15.99
CA ILE A 382 -5.01 -11.84 -16.11
C ILE A 382 -6.23 -11.51 -15.27
N THR A 383 -6.11 -10.53 -14.37
CA THR A 383 -7.15 -10.14 -13.43
C THR A 383 -7.32 -8.63 -13.36
N ASN A 384 -8.45 -8.19 -12.81
CA ASN A 384 -8.62 -6.80 -12.38
C ASN A 384 -7.73 -6.46 -11.18
N GLU A 385 -7.45 -5.18 -10.98
CA GLU A 385 -6.84 -4.74 -9.73
C GLU A 385 -7.77 -4.96 -8.52
N TYR A 386 -7.18 -5.32 -7.38
CA TYR A 386 -7.90 -5.68 -6.15
C TYR A 386 -8.73 -4.53 -5.57
N TYR A 387 -8.34 -3.27 -5.80
CA TYR A 387 -8.98 -2.11 -5.18
C TYR A 387 -10.44 -1.91 -5.64
N TYR A 388 -10.67 -1.91 -6.96
CA TYR A 388 -11.97 -1.47 -7.49
C TYR A 388 -13.07 -2.54 -7.45
N ASN A 389 -12.74 -3.83 -7.27
CA ASN A 389 -13.71 -4.93 -7.41
C ASN A 389 -14.55 -4.86 -8.70
N LEU A 390 -14.08 -4.12 -9.72
CA LEU A 390 -14.74 -3.96 -11.00
C LEU A 390 -14.15 -4.99 -11.97
N PRO A 391 -14.97 -5.76 -12.71
CA PRO A 391 -14.46 -6.65 -13.73
C PRO A 391 -13.57 -5.89 -14.72
N TRP A 392 -12.39 -6.44 -15.01
CA TRP A 392 -11.58 -5.98 -16.13
C TRP A 392 -12.39 -6.22 -17.41
N GLN A 393 -12.73 -5.13 -18.10
CA GLN A 393 -13.65 -5.04 -19.24
C GLN A 393 -15.15 -5.27 -18.96
N ARG A 394 -15.88 -4.15 -18.80
CA ARG A 394 -17.24 -3.97 -19.38
C ARG A 394 -17.24 -2.87 -20.44
N GLY A 395 -16.20 -2.85 -21.29
CA GLY A 395 -16.18 -2.03 -22.50
C GLY A 395 -16.94 -2.74 -23.60
N MET A 396 -18.27 -2.56 -23.66
CA MET A 396 -19.02 -2.87 -24.88
C MET A 396 -18.43 -2.03 -26.00
N GLY A 397 -17.82 -2.68 -26.98
CA GLY A 397 -17.45 -2.05 -28.24
C GLY A 397 -18.62 -1.27 -28.81
N LYS A 398 -18.36 -0.04 -29.21
CA LYS A 398 -19.12 0.63 -30.27
C LYS A 398 -18.33 0.54 -31.55
#